data_AF-F1BMD0-F1
#
_entry.id   AF-F1BMD0-F1
#
_cell.length_a   1.000
_cell.length_b   1.000
_cell.length_c   1.000
_cell.angle_alpha   90.00
_cell.angle_beta   90.00
_cell.angle_gamma   90.00
#
_symmetry.space_group_name_H-M   'P 1'
#
loop_
_entity.id
_entity.type
_entity.pdbx_description
1 polymer ?
#
loop_
_entity_poly.entity_id
_entity_poly.type
_entity_poly.pdbx_seq_one_letter_code
_entity_poly.pdbx_strand_id
1 'polypeptide(L)' 'VLKTGYGDIKCVESGGPEPGVGCAGRGVITAINFLEEEGAYEDDLDFVFYDVLGDVVCGGF' A
#
# COMPACT_ATOMS: atom_id res chain seq x y z
N VAL A 1 7.22 -5.76 -3.51
CA VAL A 1 8.68 -5.87 -3.22
C VAL A 1 9.04 -4.72 -2.30
N LEU A 2 9.45 -5.02 -1.07
CA LEU A 2 9.91 -4.02 -0.11
C LEU A 2 11.31 -3.53 -0.52
N LYS A 3 11.53 -2.22 -0.49
CA LYS A 3 12.81 -1.59 -0.81
C LYS A 3 13.23 -0.67 0.32
N THR A 4 14.52 -0.64 0.63
CA THR A 4 15.07 0.30 1.60
C THR A 4 15.51 1.58 0.89
N GLY A 5 14.97 2.71 1.33
CA GLY A 5 15.26 4.05 0.84
C GLY A 5 16.32 4.78 1.68
N TYR A 6 16.30 6.11 1.60
CA TYR A 6 17.17 6.96 2.41
C TYR A 6 16.84 6.85 3.90
N GLY A 7 17.86 6.83 4.77
CA GLY A 7 17.67 6.75 6.22
C GLY A 7 17.02 5.45 6.69
N ASP A 8 17.27 4.35 5.97
CA ASP A 8 16.74 3.01 6.26
C ASP A 8 15.20 2.88 6.23
N ILE A 9 14.51 3.86 5.61
CA ILE A 9 13.06 3.84 5.45
C ILE A 9 12.65 2.67 4.54
N LYS A 10 11.78 1.79 5.03
CA LYS A 10 11.21 0.67 4.28
C LYS A 10 10.04 1.20 3.41
N CYS A 11 10.15 1.07 2.08
CA CYS A 11 9.15 1.53 1.10
C CYS A 11 8.53 0.37 0.31
N VAL A 12 7.25 0.49 -0.02
CA VAL A 12 6.49 -0.47 -0.84
C VAL A 12 5.47 0.26 -1.69
N GLU A 13 5.20 -0.27 -2.89
CA GLU A 13 4.18 0.24 -3.80
C GLU A 13 3.05 -0.77 -3.90
N SER A 14 1.81 -0.31 -3.71
CA SER A 14 0.61 -1.15 -3.78
C SER A 14 0.24 -1.55 -5.21
N GLY A 15 0.51 -0.65 -6.16
CA GLY A 15 0.06 -0.78 -7.54
C GLY A 15 -1.47 -0.71 -7.66
N GLY A 16 -1.97 -1.02 -8.85
CA GLY A 16 -3.40 -1.00 -9.13
C GLY A 16 -3.71 -1.72 -10.44
N PRO A 17 -5.00 -1.99 -10.71
CA PRO A 17 -5.40 -2.54 -12.00
C PRO A 17 -5.20 -1.51 -13.13
N GLU A 18 -5.12 -2.00 -14.36
CA GLU A 18 -5.11 -1.15 -15.55
C GLU A 18 -6.36 -0.24 -15.62
N PRO A 19 -6.25 0.97 -16.19
CA PRO A 19 -7.39 1.87 -16.35
C PRO A 19 -8.59 1.20 -17.02
N GLY A 20 -9.78 1.35 -16.42
CA GLY A 20 -11.02 0.75 -16.92
C GLY A 20 -11.29 -0.68 -16.45
N VAL A 21 -10.43 -1.27 -15.61
CA VAL A 21 -10.62 -2.63 -15.07
C VAL A 21 -10.86 -2.59 -13.55
N GLY A 22 -12.10 -2.89 -13.13
CA GLY A 22 -12.42 -3.05 -11.71
C GLY A 22 -12.41 -1.74 -10.92
N CYS A 23 -11.77 -1.74 -9.75
CA CYS A 23 -11.75 -0.65 -8.77
C CYS A 23 -10.29 -0.33 -8.40
N ALA A 24 -9.87 0.94 -8.55
CA ALA A 24 -8.47 1.33 -8.40
C ALA A 24 -7.95 1.08 -6.97
N GLY A 25 -8.82 1.13 -5.97
CA GLY A 25 -8.50 0.84 -4.57
C GLY A 25 -8.21 -0.63 -4.26
N ARG A 26 -8.47 -1.55 -5.18
CA ARG A 26 -8.22 -2.99 -4.95
C ARG A 26 -6.74 -3.28 -4.68
N GLY A 27 -5.83 -2.55 -5.33
CA GLY A 27 -4.39 -2.69 -5.12
C GLY A 27 -3.99 -2.35 -3.69
N VAL A 28 -4.54 -1.26 -3.15
CA VAL A 28 -4.28 -0.80 -1.77
C VAL A 28 -4.70 -1.85 -0.74
N ILE A 29 -5.93 -2.35 -0.83
CA ILE A 29 -6.44 -3.37 0.11
C ILE A 29 -5.58 -4.64 0.05
N THR A 30 -5.25 -5.09 -1.15
CA THR A 30 -4.46 -6.32 -1.34
C THR A 30 -3.04 -6.15 -0.78
N ALA A 31 -2.42 -4.99 -1.00
CA ALA A 31 -1.09 -4.70 -0.51
C ALA A 31 -1.03 -4.63 1.02
N ILE A 32 -2.01 -3.99 1.66
CA ILE A 32 -2.06 -3.90 3.13
C ILE A 32 -2.20 -5.29 3.74
N ASN A 33 -3.15 -6.10 3.26
CA ASN A 33 -3.36 -7.45 3.76
C ASN A 33 -2.09 -8.31 3.60
N PHE A 34 -1.43 -8.24 2.44
CA PHE A 34 -0.18 -8.96 2.21
C PHE A 34 0.94 -8.53 3.18
N LEU A 35 1.06 -7.23 3.48
CA LEU A 35 2.04 -6.74 4.45
C LEU A 35 1.72 -7.19 5.88
N GLU A 36 0.44 -7.30 6.24
CA GLU A 36 0.01 -7.84 7.54
C GLU A 36 0.33 -9.33 7.65
N GLU A 37 0.00 -10.12 6.62
CA GLU A 37 0.21 -11.56 6.58
C GLU A 37 1.71 -11.94 6.62
N GLU A 38 2.55 -11.16 5.95
CA GLU A 38 4.00 -11.38 5.92
C GLU A 38 4.74 -10.73 7.11
N GLY A 39 4.02 -10.13 8.05
CA GLY A 39 4.60 -9.56 9.27
C GLY A 39 5.48 -8.33 9.04
N ALA A 40 5.16 -7.51 8.03
CA ALA A 40 5.92 -6.30 7.73
C ALA A 40 5.81 -5.21 8.82
N TYR A 41 4.81 -5.30 9.69
CA TYR A 41 4.59 -4.39 10.82
C TYR A 41 5.28 -4.90 12.08
N GLU A 42 6.61 -4.93 12.04
CA GLU A 42 7.46 -5.34 13.16
C GLU A 42 7.39 -4.34 14.33
N ASP A 43 7.63 -4.81 15.56
CA ASP A 43 7.60 -4.00 16.78
C ASP A 43 8.68 -2.88 16.82
N ASP A 44 9.67 -2.92 15.92
CA ASP A 44 10.73 -1.92 15.78
C ASP A 44 10.35 -0.74 14.87
N LEU A 45 9.18 -0.78 14.23
CA LEU A 45 8.65 0.35 13.47
C LEU A 45 7.95 1.35 14.39
N ASP A 46 8.50 2.56 14.48
CA ASP A 46 7.87 3.66 15.22
C ASP A 46 6.64 4.23 14.50
N PHE A 47 6.68 4.29 13.16
CA PHE A 47 5.65 4.91 12.33
C PHE A 47 5.49 4.20 10.99
N VAL A 48 4.25 4.16 10.49
CA VAL A 48 3.90 3.72 9.14
C VAL A 48 3.13 4.85 8.47
N PHE A 49 3.56 5.23 7.26
CA PHE A 49 2.93 6.27 6.46
C PHE A 49 2.29 5.67 5.21
N TYR A 50 1.03 6.03 4.97
CA TYR A 50 0.30 5.67 3.75
C TYR A 50 0.09 6.92 2.90
N ASP A 51 0.70 6.96 1.71
CA ASP A 51 0.40 7.97 0.70
C ASP A 51 -0.85 7.51 -0.07
N VAL A 52 -2.00 8.08 0.27
CA VAL A 52 -3.31 7.66 -0.24
C VAL A 52 -3.88 8.74 -1.15
N LEU A 53 -4.36 8.33 -2.31
CA LEU A 53 -5.08 9.16 -3.27
C LEU A 53 -6.32 9.80 -2.60
N GLY A 54 -6.40 11.14 -2.62
CA GLY A 54 -7.40 11.91 -1.85
C GLY A 54 -8.65 12.35 -2.62
N ASP A 55 -8.77 12.04 -3.91
CA ASP A 55 -9.93 12.40 -4.74
C ASP A 55 -11.02 11.32 -4.69
N VAL A 56 -10.87 10.24 -5.45
CA VAL A 56 -11.79 9.11 -5.51
C VAL A 56 -11.01 7.86 -5.91
N VAL A 57 -10.82 6.95 -4.95
CA VAL A 57 -10.11 5.69 -5.22
C VAL A 57 -11.03 4.66 -5.90
N CYS A 58 -12.30 4.60 -5.48
CA CYS A 58 -13.38 3.91 -6.19
C CYS A 58 -14.64 4.75 -6.06
N GLY A 59 -15.35 4.98 -7.17
CA GLY A 59 -16.51 5.90 -7.27
C GLY A 59 -17.78 5.43 -6.56
N GLY A 60 -17.66 4.76 -5.41
CA GLY A 60 -18.74 4.08 -4.74
C GLY A 60 -19.16 2.82 -5.51
N PHE A 61 -19.25 1.71 -4.78
CA PHE A 61 -20.13 0.61 -5.19
C PHE A 61 -21.57 0.99 -4.84
#